data_AF-A0A1M5PI57-F1
#
_entry.id   AF-A0A1M5PI57-F1
#
_cell.length_a   1.000
_cell.length_b   1.000
_cell.length_c   1.000
_cell.angle_alpha   90.00
_cell.angle_beta   90.00
_cell.angle_gamma   90.00
#
_symmetry.space_group_name_H-M   'P 1'
#
loop_
_entity.id
_entity.type
_entity.pdbx_description
1 polymer ?
#
loop_
_entity_poly.entity_id
_entity_poly.type
_entity_poly.pdbx_seq_one_letter_code
_entity_poly.pdbx_strand_id
1 'polypeptide(L)'
;MKKLLNILFLSFSVVGFCQKVEFKAVTDSSQVFKGEIAGMPVTMQLYFAGIADCSLHQYFVDGWYYYNKHQKKIPLTGVYNYGKLYLYHFGNKQKQNSKLLKDQITSPQKVEKTAEIAEALSPKEYIVFDQDNPKGNKIPGNFYLNQKVQPAQLFTGNDMIYRYNNYLTLPNNKKINTFDFINKHGGNQLISYASGKNGNRVLLYFEHSSNFNACGRCGASEGEKGYRILYFTKDWNYKNYEEFLTESCLENIYDTTETKSKDRKTLKYKISKTTTSPAYTLTVDINNASVIRSK
;
A
#
# COMPACT_ATOMS: atom_id res chain seq x y z
N MET A 1 57.17 33.44 30.35
CA MET A 1 56.24 32.37 30.77
C MET A 1 54.88 32.62 30.12
N LYS A 2 54.39 31.64 29.33
CA LYS A 2 52.98 31.30 29.03
C LYS A 2 52.04 32.50 28.77
N LYS A 3 51.49 32.69 27.56
CA LYS A 3 50.39 31.85 27.06
C LYS A 3 50.27 32.00 25.53
N LEU A 4 50.84 31.02 24.82
CA LEU A 4 50.23 30.48 23.60
C LEU A 4 48.95 29.76 24.04
N LEU A 5 47.78 30.23 23.61
CA LEU A 5 46.56 29.45 23.74
C LEU A 5 45.71 29.63 22.46
N ASN A 6 45.96 28.72 21.51
CA ASN A 6 44.96 28.01 20.73
C ASN A 6 43.68 28.79 20.38
N ILE A 7 43.73 29.55 19.28
CA ILE A 7 42.54 29.76 18.43
C ILE A 7 42.85 29.09 17.07
N LEU A 8 43.10 27.78 17.17
CA LEU A 8 43.04 26.81 16.09
C LEU A 8 41.88 25.88 16.50
N PHE A 9 41.00 25.52 15.55
CA PHE A 9 39.75 24.75 15.73
C PHE A 9 38.46 25.55 15.98
N LEU A 10 38.14 26.42 15.03
CA LEU A 10 36.74 26.59 14.58
C LEU A 10 36.69 26.41 13.05
N SER A 11 37.36 25.36 12.56
CA SER A 11 36.85 24.64 11.41
C SER A 11 35.51 24.05 11.85
N PHE A 12 34.45 24.85 11.73
CA PHE A 12 33.11 24.35 11.57
C PHE A 12 33.20 23.34 10.43
N SER A 13 33.34 22.08 10.79
CA SER A 13 32.96 20.97 9.95
C SER A 13 31.50 21.22 9.65
N VAL A 14 31.24 22.00 8.61
CA VAL A 14 30.05 21.85 7.78
C VAL A 14 30.22 20.45 7.22
N VAL A 15 29.91 19.45 8.06
CA VAL A 15 29.55 18.14 7.60
C VAL A 15 28.32 18.45 6.79
N GLY A 16 28.53 18.69 5.49
CA GLY A 16 27.45 18.80 4.54
C GLY A 16 26.67 17.52 4.73
N PHE A 17 25.55 17.63 5.43
CA PHE A 17 24.60 16.55 5.59
C PHE A 17 24.07 16.29 4.19
N CYS A 18 24.85 15.54 3.41
CA CYS A 18 24.40 14.90 2.21
C CYS A 18 23.39 13.88 2.70
N GLN A 19 22.14 14.33 2.87
CA GLN A 19 21.07 13.50 3.36
C GLN A 19 20.96 12.32 2.41
N LYS A 20 21.15 11.12 2.96
CA LYS A 20 21.06 9.87 2.23
C LYS A 20 19.59 9.62 1.89
N VAL A 21 19.33 8.99 0.74
CA VAL A 21 17.99 8.46 0.49
C VAL A 21 17.76 7.30 1.45
N GLU A 22 16.66 7.35 2.19
CA GLU A 22 16.25 6.30 3.11
C GLU A 22 14.89 5.74 2.69
N PHE A 23 14.67 4.47 3.00
CA PHE A 23 13.44 3.77 2.71
C PHE A 23 12.91 3.09 3.98
N LYS A 24 11.60 3.25 4.22
CA LYS A 24 10.90 2.62 5.33
C LYS A 24 9.58 2.04 4.84
N ALA A 25 9.50 0.70 4.82
CA ALA A 25 8.24 0.00 4.65
C ALA A 25 7.44 0.03 5.95
N VAL A 26 6.16 0.37 5.86
CA VAL A 26 5.21 0.38 6.99
C VAL A 26 3.90 -0.22 6.51
N THR A 27 3.48 -1.29 7.17
CA THR A 27 2.15 -1.85 6.94
C THR A 27 1.17 -1.21 7.92
N ASP A 28 0.26 -0.39 7.42
CA ASP A 28 -0.84 0.14 8.21
C ASP A 28 -1.93 -0.93 8.29
N SER A 29 -2.31 -1.29 9.52
CA SER A 29 -3.46 -2.18 9.80
C SER A 29 -4.64 -1.42 10.39
N SER A 30 -4.61 -0.09 10.36
CA SER A 30 -5.68 0.76 10.89
C SER A 30 -5.69 2.12 10.22
N GLN A 31 -6.86 2.75 10.14
CA GLN A 31 -7.03 4.09 9.59
C GLN A 31 -8.09 4.88 10.38
N VAL A 32 -7.87 6.19 10.50
CA VAL A 32 -8.88 7.14 10.96
C VAL A 32 -9.51 7.81 9.76
N PHE A 33 -10.83 7.71 9.65
CA PHE A 33 -11.61 8.41 8.65
C PHE A 33 -12.39 9.56 9.28
N LYS A 34 -12.42 10.69 8.58
CA LYS A 34 -13.33 11.81 8.87
C LYS A 34 -14.41 11.80 7.80
N GLY A 35 -15.63 12.13 8.18
CA GLY A 35 -16.76 12.11 7.28
C GLY A 35 -18.00 12.73 7.90
N GLU A 36 -19.15 12.42 7.32
CA GLU A 36 -20.45 12.79 7.86
C GLU A 36 -21.48 11.68 7.65
N ILE A 37 -22.50 11.68 8.50
CA ILE A 37 -23.71 10.87 8.39
C ILE A 37 -24.90 11.80 8.62
N ALA A 38 -25.84 11.84 7.67
CA ALA A 38 -27.00 12.75 7.70
C ALA A 38 -26.59 14.23 7.94
N GLY A 39 -25.49 14.67 7.32
CA GLY A 39 -24.92 16.02 7.48
C GLY A 39 -24.25 16.28 8.84
N MET A 40 -24.18 15.29 9.73
CA MET A 40 -23.49 15.42 11.02
C MET A 40 -22.06 14.89 10.93
N PRO A 41 -21.03 15.66 11.34
CA PRO A 41 -19.65 15.22 11.31
C PRO A 41 -19.39 13.99 12.19
N VAL A 42 -18.71 12.99 11.63
CA VAL A 42 -18.31 11.77 12.31
C VAL A 42 -16.81 11.52 12.19
N THR A 43 -16.30 10.75 13.15
CA THR A 43 -14.96 10.16 13.09
C THR A 43 -15.10 8.65 13.19
N MET A 44 -14.44 7.94 12.28
CA MET A 44 -14.34 6.49 12.24
C MET A 44 -12.90 6.07 12.48
N GLN A 45 -12.70 5.03 13.28
CA GLN A 45 -11.42 4.36 13.41
C GLN A 45 -11.66 2.89 13.09
N LEU A 46 -11.03 2.43 12.02
CA LEU A 46 -11.19 1.08 11.50
C LEU A 46 -9.85 0.35 11.55
N TYR A 47 -9.92 -0.97 11.72
CA TYR A 47 -8.80 -1.87 11.88
C TYR A 47 -8.99 -3.08 10.97
N PHE A 48 -7.91 -3.50 10.31
CA PHE A 48 -7.83 -4.77 9.62
C PHE A 48 -8.00 -5.91 10.65
N ALA A 49 -8.95 -6.80 10.40
CA ALA A 49 -9.33 -7.88 11.31
C ALA A 49 -9.13 -9.28 10.72
N GLY A 50 -8.32 -9.40 9.67
CA GLY A 50 -8.01 -10.66 8.98
C GLY A 50 -8.54 -10.69 7.56
N ILE A 51 -7.92 -11.53 6.72
CA ILE A 51 -8.38 -11.76 5.35
C ILE A 51 -9.71 -12.51 5.42
N ALA A 52 -10.71 -12.06 4.63
CA ALA A 52 -12.04 -12.65 4.65
C ALA A 52 -12.08 -14.01 3.92
N ASP A 53 -11.17 -14.18 2.96
CA ASP A 53 -10.98 -15.42 2.22
C ASP A 53 -9.54 -15.46 1.66
N CYS A 54 -9.35 -15.48 0.34
CA CYS A 54 -8.03 -15.56 -0.29
C CYS A 54 -7.60 -14.29 -1.03
N SER A 55 -8.41 -13.22 -1.00
CA SER A 55 -8.02 -11.94 -1.59
C SER A 55 -7.50 -10.95 -0.56
N LEU A 56 -6.31 -10.39 -0.76
CA LEU A 56 -5.78 -9.28 0.08
C LEU A 56 -6.61 -7.99 -0.04
N HIS A 57 -7.52 -7.91 -1.01
CA HIS A 57 -8.50 -6.83 -1.16
C HIS A 57 -9.90 -7.19 -0.65
N GLN A 58 -10.02 -8.34 0.01
CA GLN A 58 -11.23 -8.77 0.72
C GLN A 58 -10.85 -9.13 2.15
N TYR A 59 -11.19 -8.27 3.10
CA TYR A 59 -10.80 -8.46 4.49
C TYR A 59 -11.86 -7.98 5.45
N PHE A 60 -11.87 -8.62 6.62
CA PHE A 60 -12.69 -8.20 7.74
C PHE A 60 -12.17 -6.89 8.31
N VAL A 61 -13.12 -6.08 8.76
CA VAL A 61 -12.85 -4.78 9.38
C VAL A 61 -13.56 -4.77 10.73
N ASP A 62 -12.85 -4.37 11.77
CA ASP A 62 -13.44 -4.00 13.04
C ASP A 62 -13.18 -2.53 13.32
N GLY A 63 -13.93 -1.93 14.23
CA GLY A 63 -13.65 -0.57 14.66
C GLY A 63 -14.79 0.07 15.39
N TRP A 64 -14.85 1.39 15.28
CA TRP A 64 -15.92 2.19 15.83
C TRP A 64 -16.07 3.49 15.05
N TYR A 65 -17.23 4.12 15.20
CA TYR A 65 -17.43 5.50 14.83
C TYR A 65 -18.04 6.30 15.98
N TYR A 66 -17.94 7.62 15.93
CA TYR A 66 -18.72 8.51 16.79
C TYR A 66 -19.12 9.77 16.03
N TYR A 67 -20.21 10.39 16.48
CA TYR A 67 -20.55 11.78 16.14
C TYR A 67 -19.65 12.73 16.92
N ASN A 68 -18.99 13.67 16.24
CA ASN A 68 -17.94 14.50 16.85
C ASN A 68 -18.43 15.32 18.06
N LYS A 69 -19.72 15.69 18.07
CA LYS A 69 -20.37 16.41 19.18
C LYS A 69 -20.45 15.59 20.46
N HIS A 70 -20.67 14.29 20.36
CA HIS A 70 -20.98 13.42 21.51
C HIS A 70 -19.83 12.48 21.88
N GLN A 71 -18.97 12.14 20.92
CA GLN A 71 -17.79 11.26 21.08
C GLN A 71 -18.08 9.87 21.69
N LYS A 72 -19.34 9.47 21.76
CA LYS A 72 -19.74 8.12 22.16
C LYS A 72 -19.42 7.15 21.03
N LYS A 73 -18.47 6.25 21.28
CA LYS A 73 -18.06 5.21 20.32
C LYS A 73 -19.19 4.20 20.12
N ILE A 74 -19.51 3.97 18.86
CA ILE A 74 -20.45 2.95 18.39
C ILE A 74 -19.62 1.90 17.65
N PRO A 75 -19.58 0.65 18.13
CA PRO A 75 -18.72 -0.37 17.58
C PRO A 75 -19.23 -0.85 16.21
N LEU A 76 -18.28 -1.15 15.33
CA LEU A 76 -18.52 -1.60 13.96
C LEU A 76 -17.74 -2.89 13.70
N THR A 77 -18.34 -3.76 12.90
CA THR A 77 -17.66 -4.88 12.24
C THR A 77 -18.20 -4.99 10.82
N GLY A 78 -17.37 -5.38 9.87
CA GLY A 78 -17.84 -5.71 8.54
C GLY A 78 -16.73 -6.12 7.59
N VAL A 79 -16.84 -5.76 6.33
CA VAL A 79 -15.99 -6.25 5.24
C VAL A 79 -15.61 -5.11 4.32
N TYR A 80 -14.32 -5.05 3.97
CA TYR A 80 -13.83 -4.31 2.82
C TYR A 80 -13.77 -5.27 1.63
N ASN A 81 -14.38 -4.90 0.51
CA ASN A 81 -14.43 -5.68 -0.73
C ASN A 81 -14.12 -4.77 -1.93
N TYR A 82 -12.87 -4.80 -2.43
CA TYR A 82 -12.45 -4.08 -3.64
C TYR A 82 -12.92 -2.59 -3.72
N GLY A 83 -12.78 -1.83 -2.62
CA GLY A 83 -13.17 -0.41 -2.57
C GLY A 83 -14.62 -0.16 -2.14
N LYS A 84 -15.31 -1.22 -1.71
CA LYS A 84 -16.60 -1.15 -1.01
C LYS A 84 -16.43 -1.50 0.45
N LEU A 85 -16.94 -0.67 1.33
CA LEU A 85 -16.81 -0.85 2.77
C LEU A 85 -18.19 -1.00 3.39
N TYR A 86 -18.47 -2.22 3.85
CA TYR A 86 -19.70 -2.59 4.55
C TYR A 86 -19.42 -2.63 6.05
N LEU A 87 -20.15 -1.86 6.85
CA LEU A 87 -19.93 -1.72 8.29
C LEU A 87 -21.24 -1.88 9.04
N TYR A 88 -21.28 -2.77 10.03
CA TYR A 88 -22.48 -3.13 10.78
C TYR A 88 -22.30 -2.90 12.28
N HIS A 89 -23.36 -2.37 12.89
CA HIS A 89 -23.50 -2.29 14.34
C HIS A 89 -24.67 -3.17 14.79
N PHE A 90 -24.41 -4.20 15.59
CA PHE A 90 -25.41 -5.15 16.10
C PHE A 90 -25.92 -4.81 17.51
N GLY A 91 -25.73 -3.58 17.98
CA GLY A 91 -26.20 -3.15 19.30
C GLY A 91 -25.58 -3.97 20.43
N ASN A 92 -26.43 -4.44 21.37
CA ASN A 92 -25.99 -5.22 22.53
C ASN A 92 -25.40 -6.59 22.16
N LYS A 93 -25.65 -7.09 20.94
CA LYS A 93 -25.13 -8.36 20.43
C LYS A 93 -23.86 -8.21 19.59
N GLN A 94 -23.21 -7.02 19.60
CA GLN A 94 -22.03 -6.74 18.77
C GLN A 94 -21.01 -7.87 18.79
N LYS A 95 -20.48 -8.26 19.95
CA LYS A 95 -19.42 -9.26 20.05
C LYS A 95 -19.82 -10.62 19.47
N GLN A 96 -21.05 -11.07 19.73
CA GLN A 96 -21.55 -12.36 19.27
C GLN A 96 -21.79 -12.34 17.75
N ASN A 97 -22.50 -11.34 17.25
CA ASN A 97 -22.87 -11.26 15.83
C ASN A 97 -21.67 -10.89 14.96
N SER A 98 -20.71 -10.10 15.45
CA SER A 98 -19.43 -9.87 14.77
C SER A 98 -18.69 -11.18 14.52
N LYS A 99 -18.67 -12.09 15.50
CA LYS A 99 -18.06 -13.41 15.34
C LYS A 99 -18.83 -14.25 14.33
N LEU A 100 -20.15 -14.34 14.46
CA LEU A 100 -21.01 -15.11 13.54
C LEU A 100 -20.89 -14.62 12.08
N LEU A 101 -20.81 -13.30 11.86
CA LEU A 101 -20.63 -12.72 10.53
C LEU A 101 -19.31 -13.22 9.90
N LYS A 102 -18.20 -13.14 10.65
CA LYS A 102 -16.89 -13.59 10.18
C LYS A 102 -16.83 -15.09 9.96
N ASP A 103 -17.37 -15.88 10.89
CA ASP A 103 -17.40 -17.34 10.79
C ASP A 103 -18.25 -17.82 9.60
N GLN A 104 -19.26 -17.05 9.16
CA GLN A 104 -20.08 -17.39 8.01
C GLN A 104 -19.40 -17.07 6.67
N ILE A 105 -18.56 -16.04 6.60
CA ILE A 105 -17.87 -15.61 5.37
C ILE A 105 -16.57 -16.41 5.23
N THR A 106 -16.62 -17.46 4.42
CA THR A 106 -15.54 -18.45 4.28
C THR A 106 -15.16 -18.72 2.82
N SER A 107 -15.65 -17.91 1.88
CA SER A 107 -15.37 -18.03 0.45
C SER A 107 -15.65 -16.71 -0.28
N PRO A 108 -15.13 -16.50 -1.50
CA PRO A 108 -15.40 -15.29 -2.27
C PRO A 108 -16.89 -15.07 -2.53
N GLN A 109 -17.64 -16.15 -2.81
CA GLN A 109 -19.09 -16.03 -3.06
C GLN A 109 -19.83 -15.53 -1.81
N LYS A 110 -19.36 -15.90 -0.61
CA LYS A 110 -19.95 -15.43 0.64
C LYS A 110 -19.54 -14.00 0.98
N VAL A 111 -18.35 -13.55 0.55
CA VAL A 111 -17.96 -12.14 0.63
C VAL A 111 -18.95 -11.25 -0.14
N GLU A 112 -19.33 -11.66 -1.36
CA GLU A 112 -20.35 -10.94 -2.14
C GLU A 112 -21.73 -10.92 -1.47
N LYS A 113 -22.03 -11.91 -0.63
CA LYS A 113 -23.27 -12.02 0.15
C LYS A 113 -23.19 -11.41 1.55
N THR A 114 -22.19 -10.57 1.82
CA THR A 114 -22.01 -9.96 3.14
C THR A 114 -23.26 -9.24 3.63
N ALA A 115 -23.99 -8.54 2.74
CA ALA A 115 -25.23 -7.85 3.10
C ALA A 115 -26.32 -8.83 3.57
N GLU A 116 -26.61 -9.88 2.80
CA GLU A 116 -27.60 -10.93 3.16
C GLU A 116 -27.25 -11.58 4.50
N ILE A 117 -25.98 -11.96 4.69
CA ILE A 117 -25.50 -12.60 5.92
C ILE A 117 -25.65 -11.66 7.11
N ALA A 118 -25.27 -10.39 6.95
CA ALA A 118 -25.36 -9.41 8.02
C ALA A 118 -26.82 -9.10 8.37
N GLU A 119 -27.71 -8.92 7.37
CA GLU A 119 -29.14 -8.68 7.57
C GLU A 119 -29.82 -9.81 8.36
N ALA A 120 -29.46 -11.07 8.10
CA ALA A 120 -29.94 -12.22 8.88
C ALA A 120 -29.55 -12.15 10.38
N LEU A 121 -28.50 -11.38 10.71
CA LEU A 121 -28.07 -11.11 12.09
C LEU A 121 -28.72 -9.86 12.70
N SER A 122 -29.65 -9.22 11.98
CA SER A 122 -30.47 -8.07 12.43
C SER A 122 -29.62 -6.91 12.98
N PRO A 123 -28.82 -6.24 12.14
CA PRO A 123 -28.03 -5.09 12.57
C PRO A 123 -28.97 -3.96 13.01
N LYS A 124 -28.56 -3.24 14.05
CA LYS A 124 -29.28 -2.05 14.53
C LYS A 124 -29.14 -0.90 13.53
N GLU A 125 -27.96 -0.78 12.94
CA GLU A 125 -27.63 0.17 11.89
C GLU A 125 -26.44 -0.34 11.09
N TYR A 126 -26.31 0.14 9.86
CA TYR A 126 -25.17 -0.18 9.00
C TYR A 126 -24.84 0.97 8.05
N ILE A 127 -23.60 0.96 7.58
CA ILE A 127 -23.03 1.97 6.69
C ILE A 127 -22.40 1.25 5.51
N VAL A 128 -22.69 1.71 4.31
CA VAL A 128 -22.07 1.21 3.08
C VAL A 128 -21.42 2.38 2.37
N PHE A 129 -20.10 2.33 2.22
CA PHE A 129 -19.35 3.26 1.36
C PHE A 129 -18.99 2.55 0.07
N ASP A 130 -19.19 3.23 -1.06
CA ASP A 130 -18.87 2.71 -2.38
C ASP A 130 -18.08 3.76 -3.17
N GLN A 131 -16.98 3.34 -3.76
CA GLN A 131 -16.11 4.19 -4.54
C GLN A 131 -16.57 4.23 -6.01
N ASP A 132 -17.74 4.83 -6.27
CA ASP A 132 -18.28 4.99 -7.63
C ASP A 132 -17.35 5.84 -8.54
N ASN A 133 -16.51 6.70 -7.95
CA ASN A 133 -15.54 7.50 -8.68
C ASN A 133 -14.17 7.53 -7.97
N PRO A 134 -13.18 6.73 -8.41
CA PRO A 134 -11.87 6.63 -7.75
C PRO A 134 -11.00 7.89 -7.86
N LYS A 135 -11.42 8.92 -8.61
CA LYS A 135 -10.70 10.21 -8.72
C LYS A 135 -11.23 11.30 -7.79
N GLY A 136 -12.31 11.04 -7.04
CA GLY A 136 -12.87 11.97 -6.07
C GLY A 136 -12.02 12.07 -4.80
N ASN A 137 -12.08 13.23 -4.13
CA ASN A 137 -11.51 13.42 -2.77
C ASN A 137 -12.49 13.05 -1.66
N LYS A 138 -13.65 12.49 -2.02
CA LYS A 138 -14.70 12.02 -1.12
C LYS A 138 -15.24 10.69 -1.61
N ILE A 139 -15.61 9.82 -0.67
CA ILE A 139 -16.24 8.54 -0.96
C ILE A 139 -17.68 8.60 -0.44
N PRO A 140 -18.68 8.57 -1.33
CA PRO A 140 -20.09 8.59 -0.92
C PRO A 140 -20.50 7.26 -0.28
N GLY A 141 -21.60 7.30 0.44
CA GLY A 141 -22.18 6.11 1.06
C GLY A 141 -23.58 6.35 1.57
N ASN A 142 -24.16 5.29 2.11
CA ASN A 142 -25.49 5.28 2.68
C ASN A 142 -25.43 4.75 4.12
N PHE A 143 -26.13 5.45 5.01
CA PHE A 143 -26.37 5.04 6.38
C PHE A 143 -27.81 4.55 6.53
N TYR A 144 -27.97 3.39 7.13
CA TYR A 144 -29.24 2.71 7.26
C TYR A 144 -29.58 2.52 8.73
N LEU A 145 -30.72 3.06 9.15
CA LEU A 145 -31.22 2.98 10.53
C LEU A 145 -32.74 2.82 10.51
N ASN A 146 -33.25 1.73 11.07
CA ASN A 146 -34.69 1.45 11.17
C ASN A 146 -35.43 1.67 9.83
N GLN A 147 -34.93 1.06 8.74
CA GLN A 147 -35.47 1.18 7.37
C GLN A 147 -35.38 2.58 6.74
N LYS A 148 -34.84 3.58 7.44
CA LYS A 148 -34.53 4.89 6.86
C LYS A 148 -33.12 4.89 6.29
N VAL A 149 -32.98 5.44 5.10
CA VAL A 149 -31.70 5.69 4.44
C VAL A 149 -31.34 7.15 4.61
N GLN A 150 -30.09 7.42 4.95
CA GLN A 150 -29.51 8.76 5.06
C GLN A 150 -28.18 8.81 4.32
N PRO A 151 -27.79 9.97 3.76
CA PRO A 151 -26.50 10.09 3.10
C PRO A 151 -25.37 9.97 4.12
N ALA A 152 -24.28 9.32 3.70
CA ALA A 152 -23.01 9.32 4.40
C ALA A 152 -21.89 9.65 3.41
N GLN A 153 -20.78 10.18 3.89
CA GLN A 153 -19.57 10.33 3.07
C GLN A 153 -18.31 10.33 3.92
N LEU A 154 -17.22 9.80 3.36
CA LEU A 154 -15.87 9.96 3.89
C LEU A 154 -15.16 11.11 3.16
N PHE A 155 -14.42 11.94 3.89
CA PHE A 155 -13.62 13.04 3.35
C PHE A 155 -12.21 12.57 2.96
N THR A 156 -12.16 11.50 2.18
CA THR A 156 -10.93 10.94 1.60
C THR A 156 -11.26 10.32 0.25
N GLY A 157 -10.29 10.25 -0.65
CA GLY A 157 -10.36 9.47 -1.89
C GLY A 157 -9.82 8.04 -1.76
N ASN A 158 -9.45 7.61 -0.54
CA ASN A 158 -8.89 6.30 -0.27
C ASN A 158 -9.45 5.75 1.05
N ASP A 159 -10.28 4.72 0.96
CA ASP A 159 -10.93 3.97 2.04
C ASP A 159 -10.16 2.71 2.47
N MET A 160 -9.04 2.38 1.82
CA MET A 160 -8.25 1.20 2.18
C MET A 160 -7.79 1.30 3.63
N ILE A 161 -8.06 0.28 4.45
CA ILE A 161 -7.60 0.20 5.84
C ILE A 161 -6.22 -0.46 5.92
N TYR A 162 -6.05 -1.55 5.16
CA TYR A 162 -4.81 -2.30 5.10
C TYR A 162 -3.92 -1.81 3.95
N ARG A 163 -2.79 -1.17 4.28
CA ARG A 163 -1.93 -0.50 3.28
C ARG A 163 -0.46 -0.88 3.48
N TYR A 164 0.21 -1.21 2.40
CA TYR A 164 1.67 -1.42 2.36
C TYR A 164 2.37 -0.12 1.98
N ASN A 165 2.42 0.82 2.93
CA ASN A 165 3.08 2.10 2.70
C ASN A 165 4.60 1.93 2.61
N ASN A 166 5.21 2.75 1.77
CA ASN A 166 6.62 2.70 1.46
C ASN A 166 7.14 4.12 1.43
N TYR A 167 7.71 4.57 2.54
CA TYR A 167 8.16 5.96 2.66
C TYR A 167 9.60 6.08 2.20
N LEU A 168 9.83 6.91 1.20
CA LEU A 168 11.15 7.40 0.84
C LEU A 168 11.39 8.74 1.52
N THR A 169 12.46 8.83 2.31
CA THR A 169 13.02 10.10 2.76
C THR A 169 14.11 10.48 1.78
N LEU A 170 13.86 11.53 0.98
CA LEU A 170 14.77 12.09 0.00
C LEU A 170 15.56 13.26 0.61
N PRO A 171 16.62 13.73 -0.04
CA PRO A 171 17.34 14.93 0.37
C PRO A 171 16.41 16.13 0.59
N ASN A 172 16.83 17.03 1.49
CA ASN A 172 16.03 18.13 2.03
C ASN A 172 14.79 17.67 2.81
N ASN A 173 14.86 16.48 3.44
CA ASN A 173 13.81 15.87 4.25
C ASN A 173 12.46 15.72 3.52
N LYS A 174 12.52 15.63 2.18
CA LYS A 174 11.32 15.45 1.38
C LYS A 174 10.85 14.01 1.51
N LYS A 175 9.66 13.81 2.09
CA LYS A 175 9.07 12.49 2.27
C LYS A 175 8.01 12.24 1.22
N ILE A 176 8.10 11.08 0.57
CA ILE A 176 7.07 10.62 -0.37
C ILE A 176 6.68 9.19 0.00
N ASN A 177 5.41 8.85 -0.19
CA ASN A 177 4.92 7.48 -0.07
C ASN A 177 4.80 6.88 -1.47
N THR A 178 5.56 5.82 -1.75
CA THR A 178 5.51 5.21 -3.08
C THR A 178 4.20 4.46 -3.35
N PHE A 179 3.44 4.13 -2.30
CA PHE A 179 2.08 3.59 -2.44
C PHE A 179 1.16 4.47 -3.29
N ASP A 180 1.41 5.78 -3.32
CA ASP A 180 0.55 6.73 -4.03
C ASP A 180 0.75 6.71 -5.56
N PHE A 181 1.87 6.16 -6.05
CA PHE A 181 2.23 6.22 -7.47
C PHE A 181 2.91 4.96 -8.04
N ILE A 182 3.25 3.97 -7.21
CA ILE A 182 3.68 2.62 -7.61
C ILE A 182 2.53 1.64 -7.35
N ASN A 183 2.67 0.39 -7.78
CA ASN A 183 1.76 -0.67 -7.41
C ASN A 183 1.54 -0.77 -5.88
N LYS A 184 0.35 -1.22 -5.50
CA LYS A 184 -0.10 -1.32 -4.10
C LYS A 184 0.35 -2.60 -3.39
N HIS A 185 1.09 -3.48 -4.07
CA HIS A 185 1.49 -4.79 -3.55
C HIS A 185 2.57 -4.70 -2.45
N GLY A 186 3.25 -3.55 -2.32
CA GLY A 186 4.34 -3.41 -1.37
C GLY A 186 5.60 -4.16 -1.82
N GLY A 187 6.32 -4.75 -0.87
CA GLY A 187 7.48 -5.62 -1.15
C GLY A 187 8.74 -4.89 -1.64
N ASN A 188 8.75 -3.56 -1.64
CA ASN A 188 9.89 -2.78 -2.12
C ASN A 188 11.03 -2.77 -1.10
N GLN A 189 12.26 -2.75 -1.59
CA GLN A 189 13.49 -2.57 -0.83
C GLN A 189 14.41 -1.60 -1.56
N LEU A 190 15.02 -0.66 -0.83
CA LEU A 190 15.99 0.26 -1.40
C LEU A 190 17.31 -0.44 -1.67
N ILE A 191 17.74 -0.45 -2.93
CA ILE A 191 19.03 -1.00 -3.35
C ILE A 191 20.07 0.11 -3.42
N SER A 192 19.77 1.18 -4.14
CA SER A 192 20.69 2.30 -4.30
C SER A 192 19.98 3.56 -4.81
N TYR A 193 20.73 4.65 -4.87
CA TYR A 193 20.30 5.88 -5.52
C TYR A 193 21.51 6.54 -6.20
N ALA A 194 21.25 7.34 -7.23
CA ALA A 194 22.28 8.06 -7.97
C ALA A 194 21.79 9.46 -8.35
N SER A 195 22.65 10.45 -8.21
CA SER A 195 22.44 11.81 -8.71
C SER A 195 23.27 12.03 -9.96
N GLY A 196 22.64 12.49 -11.04
CA GLY A 196 23.31 12.70 -12.33
C GLY A 196 22.90 13.99 -13.03
N LYS A 197 23.55 14.28 -14.16
CA LYS A 197 23.30 15.50 -14.96
C LYS A 197 21.83 15.62 -15.42
N ASN A 198 21.16 14.48 -15.67
CA ASN A 198 19.79 14.42 -16.18
C ASN A 198 18.71 14.31 -15.09
N GLY A 199 19.11 14.24 -13.81
CA GLY A 199 18.21 14.07 -12.67
C GLY A 199 18.72 13.05 -11.66
N ASN A 200 17.87 12.72 -10.68
CA ASN A 200 18.18 11.72 -9.66
C ASN A 200 17.39 10.44 -9.90
N ARG A 201 17.94 9.31 -9.44
CA ARG A 201 17.35 7.98 -9.58
C ARG A 201 17.37 7.25 -8.26
N VAL A 202 16.32 6.48 -7.98
CA VAL A 202 16.26 5.53 -6.87
C VAL A 202 15.99 4.15 -7.46
N LEU A 203 16.85 3.19 -7.16
CA LEU A 203 16.70 1.79 -7.56
C LEU A 203 16.11 1.01 -6.38
N LEU A 204 14.95 0.42 -6.63
CA LEU A 204 14.29 -0.50 -5.71
C LEU A 204 14.35 -1.92 -6.27
N TYR A 205 14.54 -2.90 -5.41
CA TYR A 205 14.16 -4.29 -5.67
C TYR A 205 12.77 -4.50 -5.12
N PHE A 206 11.97 -5.37 -5.73
CA PHE A 206 10.68 -5.75 -5.19
C PHE A 206 10.44 -7.24 -5.28
N GLU A 207 9.67 -7.72 -4.33
CA GLU A 207 9.15 -9.07 -4.28
C GLU A 207 7.76 -9.05 -3.65
N HIS A 208 6.74 -9.52 -4.38
CA HIS A 208 5.36 -9.58 -3.88
C HIS A 208 4.55 -10.66 -4.60
N SER A 209 3.33 -10.95 -4.14
CA SER A 209 2.46 -11.90 -4.82
C SER A 209 2.06 -11.43 -6.23
N SER A 210 1.96 -12.38 -7.17
CA SER A 210 1.48 -12.14 -8.55
C SER A 210 0.02 -11.74 -8.64
N ASN A 211 -0.77 -12.19 -7.68
CA ASN A 211 -2.18 -11.90 -7.63
C ASN A 211 -2.53 -11.56 -6.19
N PHE A 212 -3.39 -10.56 -6.02
CA PHE A 212 -4.00 -10.31 -4.72
C PHE A 212 -4.98 -11.41 -4.34
N ASN A 213 -5.54 -12.13 -5.32
CA ASN A 213 -6.35 -13.34 -5.13
C ASN A 213 -5.44 -14.59 -5.10
N ALA A 214 -5.17 -15.09 -3.90
CA ALA A 214 -4.35 -16.27 -3.64
C ALA A 214 -5.01 -17.59 -4.11
N CYS A 215 -6.33 -17.63 -4.35
CA CYS A 215 -6.99 -18.79 -4.95
C CYS A 215 -6.88 -18.85 -6.48
N GLY A 216 -6.49 -17.74 -7.12
CA GLY A 216 -6.43 -17.64 -8.57
C GLY A 216 -5.18 -18.28 -9.17
N ARG A 217 -5.12 -18.32 -10.50
CA ARG A 217 -3.86 -18.60 -11.22
C ARG A 217 -2.78 -17.65 -10.68
N CYS A 218 -1.60 -18.20 -10.39
CA CYS A 218 -0.46 -17.51 -9.77
C CYS A 218 -0.58 -17.16 -8.27
N GLY A 219 -1.68 -17.53 -7.59
CA GLY A 219 -1.87 -17.21 -6.18
C GLY A 219 -0.89 -17.90 -5.22
N ALA A 220 -0.41 -19.09 -5.58
CA ALA A 220 0.62 -19.85 -4.85
C ALA A 220 1.99 -19.87 -5.58
N SER A 221 2.19 -18.97 -6.56
CA SER A 221 3.48 -18.86 -7.24
C SER A 221 4.50 -18.14 -6.36
N GLU A 222 5.77 -18.23 -6.73
CA GLU A 222 6.89 -17.48 -6.16
C GLU A 222 6.75 -15.94 -6.33
N GLY A 223 5.70 -15.49 -7.02
CA GLY A 223 5.28 -14.10 -7.09
C GLY A 223 5.90 -13.34 -8.27
N GLU A 224 5.99 -12.03 -8.07
CA GLU A 224 6.63 -11.08 -8.97
C GLU A 224 7.88 -10.56 -8.29
N LYS A 225 9.01 -10.70 -8.96
CA LYS A 225 10.31 -10.22 -8.50
C LYS A 225 10.91 -9.32 -9.57
N GLY A 226 11.61 -8.28 -9.16
CA GLY A 226 12.28 -7.42 -10.12
C GLY A 226 12.80 -6.13 -9.55
N TYR A 227 13.03 -5.18 -10.44
CA TYR A 227 13.59 -3.88 -10.12
C TYR A 227 12.67 -2.75 -10.59
N ARG A 228 12.62 -1.68 -9.80
CA ARG A 228 11.99 -0.42 -10.17
C ARG A 228 13.00 0.70 -10.14
N ILE A 229 12.97 1.56 -11.16
CA ILE A 229 13.74 2.80 -11.18
C ILE A 229 12.76 3.95 -11.02
N LEU A 230 12.89 4.71 -9.94
CA LEU A 230 12.15 5.95 -9.75
C LEU A 230 12.99 7.12 -10.23
N TYR A 231 12.42 7.93 -11.12
CA TYR A 231 13.10 9.07 -11.71
C TYR A 231 12.62 10.37 -11.08
N PHE A 232 13.58 11.24 -10.78
CA PHE A 232 13.34 12.55 -10.18
C PHE A 232 14.05 13.66 -10.96
N THR A 233 13.54 14.88 -10.84
CA THR A 233 14.30 16.10 -11.18
C THR A 233 15.53 16.24 -10.27
N LYS A 234 16.44 17.18 -10.60
CA LYS A 234 17.60 17.51 -9.76
C LYS A 234 17.19 17.91 -8.34
N ASP A 235 16.04 18.56 -8.20
CA ASP A 235 15.44 18.98 -6.93
C ASP A 235 14.57 17.91 -6.28
N TRP A 236 14.72 16.64 -6.68
CA TRP A 236 14.00 15.49 -6.11
C TRP A 236 12.47 15.58 -6.27
N ASN A 237 11.98 16.21 -7.35
CA ASN A 237 10.56 16.13 -7.74
C ASN A 237 10.33 14.87 -8.57
N TYR A 238 9.33 14.08 -8.17
CA TYR A 238 8.99 12.83 -8.85
C TYR A 238 8.57 13.10 -10.29
N LYS A 239 9.03 12.24 -11.22
CA LYS A 239 8.66 12.30 -12.65
C LYS A 239 7.82 11.09 -13.05
N ASN A 240 8.42 9.91 -12.95
CA ASN A 240 7.85 8.64 -13.34
C ASN A 240 8.67 7.48 -12.75
N TYR A 241 8.25 6.26 -13.04
CA TYR A 241 9.04 5.06 -12.77
C TYR A 241 9.02 4.10 -13.95
N GLU A 242 9.99 3.19 -13.98
CA GLU A 242 10.03 2.02 -14.83
C GLU A 242 10.12 0.76 -13.96
N GLU A 243 9.57 -0.34 -14.46
CA GLU A 243 9.57 -1.64 -13.80
C GLU A 243 10.17 -2.72 -14.71
N PHE A 244 11.00 -3.58 -14.13
CA PHE A 244 11.73 -4.63 -14.83
C PHE A 244 11.58 -5.95 -14.08
N LEU A 245 10.81 -6.88 -14.65
CA LEU A 245 10.56 -8.19 -14.06
C LEU A 245 11.73 -9.15 -14.28
N THR A 246 12.18 -9.78 -13.21
CA THR A 246 13.12 -10.92 -13.23
C THR A 246 12.42 -12.24 -12.97
N GLU A 247 11.22 -12.23 -12.37
CA GLU A 247 10.37 -13.38 -12.17
C GLU A 247 8.91 -12.91 -12.20
N SER A 248 8.05 -13.64 -12.89
CA SER A 248 6.65 -13.25 -13.05
C SER A 248 5.81 -14.45 -13.46
N CYS A 249 4.84 -14.82 -12.63
CA CYS A 249 3.89 -15.84 -13.03
C CYS A 249 2.92 -15.33 -14.11
N LEU A 250 2.56 -14.04 -14.06
CA LEU A 250 1.65 -13.43 -15.03
C LEU A 250 2.27 -13.34 -16.44
N GLU A 251 3.54 -12.96 -16.53
CA GLU A 251 4.28 -12.85 -17.80
C GLU A 251 4.97 -14.16 -18.23
N ASN A 252 4.80 -15.23 -17.45
CA ASN A 252 5.47 -16.51 -17.62
C ASN A 252 7.01 -16.39 -17.69
N ILE A 253 7.58 -15.57 -16.79
CA ILE A 253 9.02 -15.44 -16.59
C ILE A 253 9.41 -16.37 -15.45
N TYR A 254 10.06 -17.48 -15.82
CA TYR A 254 10.56 -18.51 -14.91
C TYR A 254 12.03 -18.85 -15.24
N ASP A 255 12.72 -19.48 -14.30
CA ASP A 255 14.09 -20.00 -14.47
C ASP A 255 15.12 -18.94 -14.90
N THR A 256 14.91 -17.69 -14.48
CA THR A 256 15.83 -16.58 -14.77
C THR A 256 17.20 -16.87 -14.18
N THR A 257 18.23 -16.85 -15.03
CA THR A 257 19.61 -17.09 -14.58
C THR A 257 20.26 -15.77 -14.17
N GLU A 258 20.67 -15.67 -12.90
CA GLU A 258 21.44 -14.53 -12.37
C GLU A 258 22.95 -14.77 -12.53
N THR A 259 23.68 -13.74 -12.98
CA THR A 259 25.15 -13.70 -12.97
C THR A 259 25.61 -12.38 -12.35
N LYS A 260 26.51 -12.45 -11.37
CA LYS A 260 27.05 -11.27 -10.68
C LYS A 260 28.44 -10.93 -11.20
N SER A 261 28.74 -9.64 -11.38
CA SER A 261 30.10 -9.18 -11.60
C SER A 261 30.98 -9.49 -10.37
N LYS A 262 32.31 -9.55 -10.58
CA LYS A 262 33.27 -9.82 -9.50
C LYS A 262 33.16 -8.80 -8.34
N ASP A 263 32.83 -7.55 -8.66
CA ASP A 263 32.65 -6.47 -7.69
C ASP A 263 31.22 -6.38 -7.12
N ARG A 264 30.30 -7.27 -7.54
CA ARG A 264 28.88 -7.32 -7.16
C ARG A 264 28.10 -6.03 -7.42
N LYS A 265 28.64 -5.11 -8.21
CA LYS A 265 28.02 -3.82 -8.56
C LYS A 265 27.13 -3.91 -9.80
N THR A 266 27.33 -4.94 -10.61
CA THR A 266 26.51 -5.22 -11.78
C THR A 266 25.92 -6.61 -11.69
N LEU A 267 24.60 -6.71 -11.81
CA LEU A 267 23.85 -7.95 -11.85
C LEU A 267 23.32 -8.14 -13.27
N LYS A 268 23.44 -9.34 -13.82
CA LYS A 268 22.89 -9.70 -15.12
C LYS A 268 21.87 -10.81 -14.94
N TYR A 269 20.68 -10.61 -15.47
CA TYR A 269 19.60 -11.58 -15.49
C TYR A 269 19.32 -11.97 -16.93
N LYS A 270 19.43 -13.26 -17.25
CA LYS A 270 19.02 -13.80 -18.55
C LYS A 270 17.61 -14.33 -18.45
N ILE A 271 16.70 -13.70 -19.19
CA ILE A 271 15.29 -14.09 -19.27
C ILE A 271 15.09 -14.83 -20.59
N SER A 272 14.62 -16.07 -20.47
CA SER A 272 14.25 -16.90 -21.62
C SER A 272 13.06 -16.31 -22.38
N LYS A 273 12.83 -16.77 -23.61
CA LYS A 273 11.65 -16.37 -24.38
C LYS A 273 10.39 -16.69 -23.59
N THR A 274 9.54 -15.68 -23.40
CA THR A 274 8.21 -15.84 -22.79
C THR A 274 7.15 -15.96 -23.88
N THR A 275 5.88 -16.09 -23.48
CA THR A 275 4.75 -16.04 -24.41
C THR A 275 4.60 -14.67 -25.08
N THR A 276 5.02 -13.60 -24.41
CA THR A 276 4.81 -12.20 -24.82
C THR A 276 6.08 -11.49 -25.30
N SER A 277 7.28 -12.04 -25.02
CA SER A 277 8.56 -11.41 -25.35
C SER A 277 9.62 -12.40 -25.85
N PRO A 278 10.49 -11.99 -26.81
CA PRO A 278 11.70 -12.75 -27.11
C PRO A 278 12.62 -12.80 -25.88
N ALA A 279 13.61 -13.69 -25.88
CA ALA A 279 14.63 -13.71 -24.83
C ALA A 279 15.35 -12.36 -24.73
N TYR A 280 15.72 -11.96 -23.52
CA TYR A 280 16.43 -10.71 -23.28
C TYR A 280 17.30 -10.81 -22.02
N THR A 281 18.24 -9.88 -21.88
CA THR A 281 19.06 -9.72 -20.68
C THR A 281 18.74 -8.40 -19.99
N LEU A 282 18.57 -8.44 -18.67
CA LEU A 282 18.57 -7.24 -17.83
C LEU A 282 19.95 -7.07 -17.21
N THR A 283 20.53 -5.89 -17.36
CA THR A 283 21.76 -5.49 -16.66
C THR A 283 21.42 -4.42 -15.64
N VAL A 284 21.51 -4.77 -14.36
CA VAL A 284 21.30 -3.87 -13.22
C VAL A 284 22.65 -3.31 -12.80
N ASP A 285 22.82 -2.00 -12.86
CA ASP A 285 23.97 -1.28 -12.33
C ASP A 285 23.56 -0.58 -11.03
N ILE A 286 24.04 -1.14 -9.91
CA ILE A 286 23.71 -0.68 -8.57
C ILE A 286 24.30 0.71 -8.31
N ASN A 287 25.52 1.00 -8.79
CA ASN A 287 26.13 2.31 -8.52
C ASN A 287 25.41 3.44 -9.25
N ASN A 288 24.97 3.17 -10.48
CA ASN A 288 24.27 4.15 -11.28
C ASN A 288 22.75 4.14 -11.05
N ALA A 289 22.22 3.24 -10.20
CA ALA A 289 20.80 3.06 -9.98
C ALA A 289 20.03 2.93 -11.30
N SER A 290 20.47 2.02 -12.17
CA SER A 290 19.92 1.84 -13.51
C SER A 290 19.76 0.38 -13.90
N VAL A 291 18.81 0.12 -14.78
CA VAL A 291 18.57 -1.19 -15.38
C VAL A 291 18.51 -0.99 -16.89
N ILE A 292 19.22 -1.83 -17.65
CA ILE A 292 19.23 -1.80 -19.11
C ILE A 292 18.72 -3.15 -19.60
N ARG A 293 17.71 -3.12 -20.48
CA ARG A 293 17.23 -4.30 -21.21
C ARG A 293 17.95 -4.39 -22.56
N SER A 294 18.59 -5.51 -22.85
CA SER A 294 19.22 -5.82 -24.15
C SER A 294 18.66 -7.12 -24.72
N LYS A 295 18.69 -7.27 -26.04
CA LYS A 295 18.39 -8.55 -26.70
C LYS A 295 19.48 -9.58 -26.41
#